data_AF-A0A2D6HBN3-F1
#
_entry.id   AF-A0A2D6HBN3-F1
#
_cell.length_a   1.000
_cell.length_b   1.000
_cell.length_c   1.000
_cell.angle_alpha   90.00
_cell.angle_beta   90.00
_cell.angle_gamma   90.00
#
_symmetry.space_group_name_H-M   'P 1'
#
loop_
_entity.id
_entity.type
_entity.pdbx_description
1 polymer ?
#
loop_
_entity_poly.entity_id
_entity_poly.type
_entity_poly.pdbx_seq_one_letter_code
_entity_poly.pdbx_strand_id
1 'polypeptide(L)'
;MGSVTVSAGRRIRDALCTLGVAVACSLVPLMCATSEVPDVEVRSLPWRTHGGRLSATRPTGQGFRCRWDGLRRIDVALVALAPGREAELELVLRAGGPQGALLRRARVRPGPLEGQGAFVTFEFDPLADSRGRRFWFELTPIERDQPSPYSAWVRFHGQPGHDCAWGDRILTGPVIEGPLVDLEKVWSQQDPGNVPHPHLRAVAVAADHLDGALGATRLELWEEGASGAPLRAVELGAEHEVHGGWAFFSFPPIADSRWKRYRFRFSLHEGARLVGLEQGLSLKTFHGGELPDSPLAGISLGGVPHADRDLVFRAWSAPSADDLTALIVERAGWKLVACAIAWTLAMGLVLRLLLARRARGAAPPTAGS
;
A
#
# COMPACT_ATOMS: atom_id res chain seq x y z
N MET A 1 56.61 -37.09 18.04
CA MET A 1 55.33 -37.27 18.77
C MET A 1 54.72 -35.88 19.00
N GLY A 2 53.54 -35.57 18.44
CA GLY A 2 52.94 -34.23 18.64
C GLY A 2 51.84 -33.76 17.69
N SER A 3 51.42 -34.53 16.67
CA SER A 3 50.52 -34.03 15.61
C SER A 3 49.07 -34.57 15.64
N VAL A 4 48.76 -35.58 16.45
CA VAL A 4 47.46 -36.29 16.36
C VAL A 4 46.33 -35.62 17.17
N THR A 5 46.64 -34.86 18.21
CA THR A 5 45.64 -34.24 19.10
C THR A 5 44.93 -33.02 18.50
N VAL A 6 45.56 -32.30 17.56
CA VAL A 6 45.00 -31.08 16.96
C VAL A 6 43.86 -31.37 15.96
N SER A 7 43.90 -32.53 15.29
CA SER A 7 42.89 -32.92 14.27
C SER A 7 41.53 -33.29 14.86
N ALA A 8 41.49 -33.84 16.09
CA ALA A 8 40.24 -34.24 16.74
C ALA A 8 39.45 -33.04 17.27
N GLY A 9 40.14 -32.01 17.80
CA GLY A 9 39.52 -30.78 18.29
C GLY A 9 38.85 -29.97 17.18
N ARG A 10 39.46 -29.91 15.99
CA ARG A 10 38.90 -29.16 14.84
C ARG A 10 37.56 -29.75 14.38
N ARG A 11 37.46 -31.08 14.29
CA ARG A 11 36.23 -31.76 13.83
C ARG A 11 35.06 -31.64 14.80
N ILE A 12 35.31 -31.62 16.11
CA ILE A 12 34.25 -31.40 17.11
C ILE A 12 33.71 -29.98 17.02
N ARG A 13 34.62 -29.00 16.85
CA ARG A 13 34.23 -27.60 16.64
C ARG A 13 33.37 -27.44 15.39
N ASP A 14 33.75 -28.07 14.28
CA ASP A 14 32.99 -27.97 13.03
C ASP A 14 31.60 -28.62 13.15
N ALA A 15 31.48 -29.74 13.87
CA ALA A 15 30.18 -30.39 14.15
C ALA A 15 29.28 -29.54 15.07
N LEU A 16 29.85 -28.91 16.10
CA LEU A 16 29.11 -28.00 16.98
C LEU A 16 28.67 -26.73 16.25
N CYS A 17 29.51 -26.17 15.38
CA CYS A 17 29.12 -25.06 14.51
C CYS A 17 27.95 -25.46 13.60
N THR A 18 27.98 -26.66 13.01
CA THR A 18 26.91 -27.14 12.13
C THR A 18 25.59 -27.32 12.88
N LEU A 19 25.63 -27.87 14.10
CA LEU A 19 24.47 -28.02 14.97
C LEU A 19 23.91 -26.65 15.41
N GLY A 20 24.79 -25.70 15.77
CA GLY A 20 24.39 -24.35 16.13
C GLY A 20 23.68 -23.61 15.00
N VAL A 21 24.18 -23.73 13.77
CA VAL A 21 23.52 -23.16 12.58
C VAL A 21 22.15 -23.82 12.34
N ALA A 22 22.06 -25.15 12.45
CA ALA A 22 20.79 -25.87 12.28
C ALA A 22 19.72 -25.45 13.30
N VAL A 23 20.09 -25.33 14.58
CA VAL A 23 19.18 -24.87 15.65
C VAL A 23 18.78 -23.42 15.43
N ALA A 24 19.73 -22.53 15.07
CA ALA A 24 19.43 -21.14 14.76
C ALA A 24 18.45 -21.03 13.58
N CYS A 25 18.67 -21.78 12.50
CA CYS A 25 17.76 -21.81 11.34
C CYS A 25 16.37 -22.38 11.68
N SER A 26 16.24 -23.21 12.73
CA SER A 26 14.97 -23.80 13.18
C SER A 26 14.20 -22.87 14.13
N LEU A 27 14.92 -22.06 14.92
CA LEU A 27 14.33 -21.09 15.85
C LEU A 27 13.85 -19.82 15.15
N VAL A 28 14.44 -19.44 14.02
CA VAL A 28 14.04 -18.25 13.25
C VAL A 28 12.58 -18.32 12.78
N PRO A 29 12.06 -19.42 12.18
CA PRO A 29 10.64 -19.56 11.87
C PRO A 29 9.73 -19.49 13.10
N LEU A 30 10.19 -20.02 14.24
CA LEU A 30 9.42 -20.02 15.49
C LEU A 30 9.32 -18.62 16.10
N MET A 31 10.41 -17.83 16.05
CA MET A 31 10.42 -16.43 16.48
C MET A 31 9.66 -15.53 15.49
N CYS A 32 9.64 -15.87 14.20
CA CYS A 32 8.76 -15.24 13.21
C CYS A 32 7.28 -15.61 13.37
N ALA A 33 6.96 -16.69 14.10
CA ALA A 33 5.57 -17.03 14.42
C ALA A 33 4.99 -16.19 15.57
N THR A 34 5.83 -15.53 16.36
CA THR A 34 5.41 -14.61 17.45
C THR A 34 5.20 -13.18 17.00
N SER A 35 5.67 -12.81 15.80
CA SER A 35 5.35 -11.51 15.22
C SER A 35 3.90 -11.52 14.74
N GLU A 36 3.11 -10.55 15.18
CA GLU A 36 1.81 -10.27 14.59
C GLU A 36 1.97 -10.24 13.05
N VAL A 37 1.09 -10.93 12.33
CA VAL A 37 1.05 -10.88 10.87
C VAL A 37 -0.26 -10.18 10.49
N PRO A 38 -0.24 -9.16 9.63
CA PRO A 38 -1.48 -8.55 9.17
C PRO A 38 -2.30 -9.60 8.41
N ASP A 39 -3.59 -9.64 8.74
CA ASP A 39 -4.59 -10.47 8.09
C ASP A 39 -4.76 -10.05 6.62
N VAL A 40 -4.94 -8.74 6.43
CA VAL A 40 -4.99 -8.11 5.13
C VAL A 40 -3.92 -7.04 5.12
N GLU A 41 -3.04 -7.09 4.14
CA GLU A 41 -2.08 -6.03 3.86
C GLU A 41 -2.29 -5.56 2.43
N VAL A 42 -2.92 -4.40 2.28
CA VAL A 42 -2.96 -3.71 0.99
C VAL A 42 -1.73 -2.81 0.90
N ARG A 43 -0.56 -3.46 0.76
CA ARG A 43 0.71 -2.84 0.35
C ARG A 43 1.22 -3.60 -0.84
N SER A 44 1.49 -2.91 -1.93
CA SER A 44 2.13 -3.58 -3.07
C SER A 44 3.17 -2.75 -3.79
N LEU A 45 3.49 -1.52 -3.37
CA LEU A 45 4.55 -0.64 -3.92
C LEU A 45 4.77 0.56 -2.96
N PRO A 46 5.77 1.44 -3.19
CA PRO A 46 5.83 2.75 -2.54
C PRO A 46 4.48 3.48 -2.55
N TRP A 47 4.27 4.34 -1.55
CA TRP A 47 3.03 5.06 -1.34
C TRP A 47 2.71 5.96 -2.53
N ARG A 48 1.69 5.57 -3.31
CA ARG A 48 1.46 6.11 -4.66
C ARG A 48 0.71 7.44 -4.68
N THR A 49 -0.36 7.55 -3.91
CA THR A 49 -1.16 8.77 -3.85
C THR A 49 -2.02 8.84 -2.64
N HIS A 50 -2.51 10.02 -2.28
CA HIS A 50 -3.41 10.18 -1.15
C HIS A 50 -4.76 10.75 -1.63
N GLY A 51 -5.85 10.49 -0.91
CA GLY A 51 -7.22 10.78 -1.34
C GLY A 51 -7.62 12.26 -1.28
N GLY A 52 -6.84 13.09 -0.61
CA GLY A 52 -7.20 14.46 -0.23
C GLY A 52 -7.62 14.57 1.24
N ARG A 53 -8.00 15.76 1.68
CA ARG A 53 -8.39 16.02 3.07
C ARG A 53 -9.55 15.12 3.50
N LEU A 54 -9.42 14.52 4.68
CA LEU A 54 -10.52 13.81 5.29
C LEU A 54 -11.62 14.80 5.72
N SER A 55 -12.89 14.42 5.55
CA SER A 55 -14.04 15.23 5.91
C SER A 55 -15.09 14.41 6.64
N ALA A 56 -15.72 15.00 7.66
CA ALA A 56 -16.81 14.36 8.39
C ALA A 56 -18.07 14.22 7.53
N THR A 57 -18.32 15.15 6.61
CA THR A 57 -19.48 15.09 5.70
C THR A 57 -19.32 14.05 4.60
N ARG A 58 -18.07 13.62 4.34
CA ARG A 58 -17.72 12.68 3.27
C ARG A 58 -16.64 11.71 3.76
N PRO A 59 -17.02 10.72 4.59
CA PRO A 59 -16.09 9.73 5.12
C PRO A 59 -15.37 8.96 4.01
N THR A 60 -14.09 8.66 4.23
CA THR A 60 -13.30 7.80 3.35
C THR A 60 -13.29 6.40 3.93
N GLY A 61 -13.70 5.38 3.16
CA GLY A 61 -13.79 4.02 3.66
C GLY A 61 -13.43 2.95 2.65
N GLN A 62 -13.21 1.73 3.14
CA GLN A 62 -12.93 0.56 2.32
C GLN A 62 -13.50 -0.71 2.92
N GLY A 63 -13.94 -1.60 2.03
CA GLY A 63 -14.39 -2.94 2.37
C GLY A 63 -13.25 -3.95 2.29
N PHE A 64 -13.20 -4.89 3.22
CA PHE A 64 -12.22 -5.97 3.23
C PHE A 64 -12.81 -7.25 3.83
N ARG A 65 -12.10 -8.37 3.71
CA ARG A 65 -12.46 -9.63 4.36
C ARG A 65 -11.32 -10.09 5.24
N CYS A 66 -11.63 -10.53 6.46
CA CYS A 66 -10.64 -11.15 7.34
C CYS A 66 -10.41 -12.61 6.95
N ARG A 67 -9.14 -13.01 6.93
CA ARG A 67 -8.63 -14.38 6.81
C ARG A 67 -8.68 -15.11 8.15
N TRP A 68 -8.56 -14.39 9.26
CA TRP A 68 -8.52 -14.96 10.61
C TRP A 68 -9.54 -14.31 11.57
N ASP A 69 -9.73 -14.99 12.69
CA ASP A 69 -10.54 -14.53 13.82
C ASP A 69 -9.77 -13.52 14.69
N GLY A 70 -10.51 -12.75 15.51
CA GLY A 70 -9.92 -11.79 16.44
C GLY A 70 -9.40 -10.50 15.79
N LEU A 71 -10.08 -9.98 14.76
CA LEU A 71 -9.80 -8.63 14.22
C LEU A 71 -9.84 -7.61 15.36
N ARG A 72 -8.72 -6.91 15.61
CA ARG A 72 -8.57 -6.00 16.76
C ARG A 72 -7.95 -4.65 16.43
N ARG A 73 -7.36 -4.51 15.25
CA ARG A 73 -6.59 -3.33 14.88
C ARG A 73 -6.61 -3.11 13.38
N ILE A 74 -6.70 -1.85 12.97
CA ILE A 74 -6.52 -1.41 11.59
C ILE A 74 -5.48 -0.30 11.58
N ASP A 75 -4.42 -0.46 10.78
CA ASP A 75 -3.49 0.61 10.51
C ASP A 75 -3.82 1.25 9.17
N VAL A 76 -4.02 2.56 9.15
CA VAL A 76 -4.26 3.30 7.90
C VAL A 76 -3.05 4.17 7.62
N ALA A 77 -2.52 4.09 6.40
CA ALA A 77 -1.48 5.02 5.99
C ALA A 77 -2.09 6.42 5.76
N LEU A 78 -1.60 7.41 6.49
CA LEU A 78 -2.01 8.82 6.39
C LEU A 78 -0.83 9.70 6.00
N VAL A 79 -1.12 10.90 5.48
CA VAL A 79 -0.15 11.99 5.24
C VAL A 79 -0.70 13.29 5.82
N ALA A 80 0.19 14.13 6.36
CA ALA A 80 -0.15 15.48 6.79
C ALA A 80 -0.17 16.43 5.58
N LEU A 81 -1.33 17.04 5.32
CA LEU A 81 -1.51 18.07 4.30
C LEU A 81 -1.28 19.49 4.84
N ALA A 82 -1.36 19.66 6.17
CA ALA A 82 -1.05 20.92 6.84
C ALA A 82 -0.13 20.62 8.04
N PRO A 83 1.20 20.56 7.82
CA PRO A 83 2.16 20.29 8.89
C PRO A 83 1.96 21.25 10.09
N GLY A 84 2.00 20.70 11.30
CA GLY A 84 1.80 21.45 12.55
C GLY A 84 0.34 21.64 12.97
N ARG A 85 -0.65 21.23 12.15
CA ARG A 85 -2.04 21.10 12.59
C ARG A 85 -2.34 19.65 12.95
N GLU A 86 -2.91 19.45 14.12
CA GLU A 86 -3.39 18.15 14.60
C GLU A 86 -4.92 18.11 14.57
N ALA A 87 -5.46 16.92 14.34
CA ALA A 87 -6.89 16.66 14.46
C ALA A 87 -7.12 15.25 14.99
N GLU A 88 -8.16 15.06 15.78
CA GLU A 88 -8.57 13.72 16.18
C GLU A 88 -9.34 13.02 15.06
N LEU A 89 -8.98 11.77 14.80
CA LEU A 89 -9.60 10.92 13.79
C LEU A 89 -10.37 9.79 14.47
N GLU A 90 -11.52 9.45 13.90
CA GLU A 90 -12.30 8.27 14.26
C GLU A 90 -12.30 7.27 13.10
N LEU A 91 -11.97 6.02 13.42
CA LEU A 91 -12.24 4.88 12.57
C LEU A 91 -13.52 4.20 13.06
N VAL A 92 -14.48 4.04 12.16
CA VAL A 92 -15.74 3.34 12.38
C VAL A 92 -15.70 2.02 11.60
N LEU A 93 -15.90 0.89 12.29
CA LEU A 93 -15.95 -0.44 11.67
C LEU A 93 -17.38 -0.96 11.63
N ARG A 94 -17.82 -1.41 10.46
CA ARG A 94 -19.18 -1.92 10.18
C ARG A 94 -19.17 -3.32 9.59
N ALA A 95 -20.25 -4.05 9.82
CA ALA A 95 -20.48 -5.36 9.24
C ALA A 95 -20.84 -5.28 7.75
N GLY A 96 -20.11 -5.97 6.88
CA GLY A 96 -20.41 -6.07 5.45
C GLY A 96 -20.04 -4.83 4.65
N GLY A 97 -20.89 -3.81 4.66
CA GLY A 97 -20.78 -2.62 3.80
C GLY A 97 -20.95 -1.29 4.55
N PRO A 98 -20.95 -0.15 3.83
CA PRO A 98 -21.06 1.20 4.41
C PRO A 98 -22.33 1.41 5.23
N GLN A 99 -23.43 0.77 4.85
CA GLN A 99 -24.71 0.82 5.59
C GLN A 99 -24.84 -0.30 6.64
N GLY A 100 -23.75 -1.03 6.90
CA GLY A 100 -23.71 -2.13 7.84
C GLY A 100 -23.88 -1.70 9.30
N ALA A 101 -24.26 -2.66 10.14
CA ALA A 101 -24.32 -2.48 11.59
C ALA A 101 -22.95 -2.05 12.13
N LEU A 102 -22.93 -1.03 12.99
CA LEU A 102 -21.74 -0.56 13.69
C LEU A 102 -21.22 -1.67 14.61
N LEU A 103 -19.96 -2.05 14.45
CA LEU A 103 -19.30 -3.06 15.27
C LEU A 103 -18.34 -2.44 16.27
N ARG A 104 -17.48 -1.52 15.81
CA ARG A 104 -16.43 -0.89 16.64
C ARG A 104 -16.21 0.57 16.24
N ARG A 105 -15.65 1.33 17.19
CA ARG A 105 -15.09 2.66 16.98
C ARG A 105 -13.72 2.70 17.63
N ALA A 106 -12.79 3.39 16.99
CA ALA A 106 -11.48 3.68 17.53
C ALA A 106 -11.14 5.14 17.24
N ARG A 107 -10.59 5.84 18.23
CA ARG A 107 -10.17 7.23 18.08
C ARG A 107 -8.69 7.34 18.27
N VAL A 108 -8.07 8.21 17.50
CA VAL A 108 -6.66 8.50 17.60
C VAL A 108 -6.43 9.97 17.31
N ARG A 109 -5.50 10.58 18.04
CA ARG A 109 -4.93 11.87 17.66
C ARG A 109 -3.56 11.55 17.06
N PRO A 110 -3.42 11.50 15.72
CA PRO A 110 -2.13 11.25 15.12
C PRO A 110 -1.16 12.33 15.59
N GLY A 111 0.01 11.93 16.07
CA GLY A 111 1.09 12.88 16.33
C GLY A 111 1.56 13.57 15.04
N PRO A 112 2.66 14.34 15.10
CA PRO A 112 3.27 14.89 13.89
C PRO A 112 3.61 13.77 12.92
N LEU A 113 3.02 13.82 11.73
CA LEU A 113 3.32 12.88 10.64
C LEU A 113 4.44 13.51 9.80
N GLU A 114 5.67 13.06 9.99
CA GLU A 114 6.82 13.53 9.21
C GLU A 114 6.87 12.83 7.84
N GLY A 115 6.94 13.63 6.76
CA GLY A 115 7.29 13.12 5.43
C GLY A 115 6.16 12.50 4.59
N GLN A 116 6.52 11.50 3.79
CA GLN A 116 5.72 10.88 2.73
C GLN A 116 4.55 10.02 3.23
N GLY A 117 4.25 10.04 4.53
CA GLY A 117 3.16 9.29 5.14
C GLY A 117 3.59 8.46 6.33
N ALA A 118 2.63 8.00 7.12
CA ALA A 118 2.87 7.09 8.24
C ALA A 118 1.63 6.23 8.49
N PHE A 119 1.84 5.02 9.03
CA PHE A 119 0.74 4.19 9.49
C PHE A 119 0.25 4.69 10.84
N VAL A 120 -1.02 5.11 10.86
CA VAL A 120 -1.73 5.46 12.09
C VAL A 120 -2.55 4.26 12.52
N THR A 121 -2.38 3.89 13.78
CA THR A 121 -2.93 2.66 14.36
C THR A 121 -4.26 2.96 15.06
N PHE A 122 -5.30 2.18 14.71
CA PHE A 122 -6.62 2.24 15.33
C PHE A 122 -6.92 0.89 15.98
N GLU A 123 -6.87 0.85 17.31
CA GLU A 123 -7.13 -0.37 18.10
C GLU A 123 -8.53 -0.34 18.72
N PHE A 124 -9.12 -1.53 18.86
CA PHE A 124 -10.45 -1.72 19.43
C PHE A 124 -10.58 -3.15 19.98
N ASP A 125 -11.61 -3.38 20.80
CA ASP A 125 -11.87 -4.72 21.37
C ASP A 125 -11.98 -5.78 20.28
N PRO A 126 -11.26 -6.91 20.38
CA PRO A 126 -11.25 -7.95 19.35
C PRO A 126 -12.65 -8.43 18.95
N LEU A 127 -12.84 -8.71 17.66
CA LEU A 127 -14.00 -9.39 17.12
C LEU A 127 -13.68 -10.88 17.00
N ALA A 128 -14.14 -11.68 17.97
CA ALA A 128 -13.83 -13.11 18.05
C ALA A 128 -14.19 -13.86 16.76
N ASP A 129 -15.39 -13.65 16.22
CA ASP A 129 -15.87 -14.34 15.01
C ASP A 129 -15.67 -13.45 13.77
N SER A 130 -14.43 -13.12 13.40
CA SER A 130 -14.14 -12.24 12.25
C SER A 130 -13.80 -13.00 10.96
N ARG A 131 -13.40 -14.26 11.04
CA ARG A 131 -12.91 -15.07 9.92
C ARG A 131 -13.91 -15.16 8.77
N GLY A 132 -13.43 -14.91 7.56
CA GLY A 132 -14.17 -14.96 6.30
C GLY A 132 -15.23 -13.85 6.13
N ARG A 133 -15.52 -13.09 7.19
CA ARG A 133 -16.55 -12.05 7.17
C ARG A 133 -16.05 -10.83 6.41
N ARG A 134 -17.01 -10.17 5.77
CA ARG A 134 -16.78 -8.89 5.12
C ARG A 134 -17.00 -7.76 6.12
N PHE A 135 -16.12 -6.78 6.10
CA PHE A 135 -16.20 -5.57 6.90
C PHE A 135 -16.08 -4.35 6.01
N TRP A 136 -16.52 -3.21 6.54
CA TRP A 136 -16.28 -1.89 5.98
C TRP A 136 -15.77 -0.98 7.08
N PHE A 137 -14.63 -0.33 6.87
CA PHE A 137 -14.17 0.71 7.79
C PHE A 137 -14.31 2.09 7.14
N GLU A 138 -14.57 3.10 7.96
CA GLU A 138 -14.68 4.51 7.58
C GLU A 138 -13.76 5.34 8.45
N LEU A 139 -13.05 6.28 7.85
CA LEU A 139 -12.17 7.22 8.50
C LEU A 139 -12.76 8.64 8.40
N THR A 140 -12.89 9.30 9.54
CA THR A 140 -13.45 10.66 9.64
C THR A 140 -12.69 11.50 10.66
N PRO A 141 -12.56 12.83 10.45
CA PRO A 141 -12.21 13.72 11.55
C PRO A 141 -13.37 13.82 12.55
N ILE A 142 -13.05 13.91 13.84
CA ILE A 142 -14.04 14.14 14.90
C ILE A 142 -14.62 15.55 14.81
N GLU A 143 -13.77 16.54 14.53
CA GLU A 143 -14.19 17.93 14.34
C GLU A 143 -14.91 18.07 13.01
N ARG A 144 -16.23 18.26 13.07
CA ARG A 144 -17.10 18.23 11.89
C ARG A 144 -17.02 19.49 11.03
N ASP A 145 -16.66 20.60 11.65
CA ASP A 145 -16.77 21.93 11.04
C ASP A 145 -15.47 22.38 10.37
N GLN A 146 -14.39 21.58 10.45
CA GLN A 146 -13.11 21.91 9.85
C GLN A 146 -12.57 20.77 8.98
N PRO A 147 -11.98 21.09 7.81
CA PRO A 147 -11.26 20.10 7.02
C PRO A 147 -10.12 19.49 7.83
N SER A 148 -9.98 18.16 7.77
CA SER A 148 -8.87 17.47 8.42
C SER A 148 -7.53 17.94 7.86
N PRO A 149 -6.49 18.12 8.70
CA PRO A 149 -5.13 18.34 8.24
C PRO A 149 -4.50 17.07 7.64
N TYR A 150 -5.21 15.94 7.65
CA TYR A 150 -4.72 14.66 7.14
C TYR A 150 -5.45 14.19 5.89
N SER A 151 -4.75 13.37 5.11
CA SER A 151 -5.30 12.60 3.99
C SER A 151 -4.94 11.13 4.17
N ALA A 152 -5.85 10.22 3.79
CA ALA A 152 -5.52 8.80 3.68
C ALA A 152 -4.76 8.52 2.38
N TRP A 153 -3.83 7.57 2.39
CA TRP A 153 -3.22 7.04 1.18
C TRP A 153 -4.21 6.15 0.43
N VAL A 154 -4.29 6.32 -0.88
CA VAL A 154 -5.06 5.50 -1.81
C VAL A 154 -4.16 4.95 -2.91
N ARG A 155 -4.52 3.81 -3.46
CA ARG A 155 -3.91 3.19 -4.63
C ARG A 155 -4.97 3.14 -5.70
N PHE A 156 -4.67 3.67 -6.88
CA PHE A 156 -5.53 3.45 -8.04
C PHE A 156 -5.05 2.23 -8.84
N HIS A 157 -6.00 1.37 -9.21
CA HIS A 157 -5.74 0.23 -10.09
C HIS A 157 -5.41 0.73 -11.51
N GLY A 158 -4.51 0.04 -12.21
CA GLY A 158 -4.10 0.42 -13.57
C GLY A 158 -3.05 1.54 -13.66
N GLN A 159 -2.59 2.11 -12.54
CA GLN A 159 -1.49 3.08 -12.56
C GLN A 159 -0.10 2.41 -12.52
N PRO A 160 0.82 2.81 -13.40
CA PRO A 160 2.25 2.68 -13.17
C PRO A 160 2.83 3.97 -12.55
N GLY A 161 3.48 3.84 -11.40
CA GLY A 161 4.72 4.56 -11.09
C GLY A 161 4.73 6.04 -10.69
N HIS A 162 3.61 6.74 -10.49
CA HIS A 162 3.68 8.18 -10.16
C HIS A 162 3.17 8.55 -8.77
N ASP A 163 4.13 8.79 -7.88
CA ASP A 163 3.93 9.54 -6.64
C ASP A 163 3.71 11.01 -7.03
N CYS A 164 2.53 11.56 -6.74
CA CYS A 164 2.28 13.00 -6.88
C CYS A 164 1.89 13.52 -5.50
N ALA A 165 2.61 14.52 -5.03
CA ALA A 165 2.26 15.23 -3.82
C ALA A 165 1.01 16.09 -4.04
N TRP A 166 0.20 16.26 -3.00
CA TRP A 166 -0.98 17.14 -2.97
C TRP A 166 -0.72 18.54 -3.52
N GLY A 167 0.50 19.03 -3.36
CA GLY A 167 0.83 20.45 -3.50
C GLY A 167 0.67 21.19 -2.18
N ASP A 168 1.39 22.30 -2.03
CA ASP A 168 1.41 23.17 -0.85
C ASP A 168 0.86 24.57 -1.15
N ARG A 169 0.43 24.82 -2.39
CA ARG A 169 -0.07 26.13 -2.85
C ARG A 169 -1.44 26.00 -3.49
N ILE A 170 -2.27 27.01 -3.26
CA ILE A 170 -3.55 27.17 -3.92
C ILE A 170 -3.36 27.98 -5.21
N LEU A 171 -3.86 27.45 -6.31
CA LEU A 171 -3.86 28.08 -7.63
C LEU A 171 -5.29 28.53 -7.95
N THR A 172 -5.44 29.80 -8.31
CA THR A 172 -6.73 30.45 -8.63
C THR A 172 -6.63 31.22 -9.94
N GLY A 173 -7.77 31.45 -10.58
CA GLY A 173 -7.89 32.23 -11.79
C GLY A 173 -8.88 31.61 -12.76
N PRO A 174 -9.38 32.35 -13.76
CA PRO A 174 -10.35 31.82 -14.71
C PRO A 174 -9.75 30.75 -15.63
N VAL A 175 -8.42 30.75 -15.80
CA VAL A 175 -7.69 29.84 -16.66
C VAL A 175 -6.38 29.42 -15.99
N ILE A 176 -6.08 28.12 -16.00
CA ILE A 176 -4.79 27.56 -15.58
C ILE A 176 -4.27 26.65 -16.70
N GLU A 177 -3.06 26.91 -17.17
CA GLU A 177 -2.44 26.19 -18.29
C GLU A 177 -1.06 25.66 -17.91
N GLY A 178 -0.64 24.57 -18.55
CA GLY A 178 0.68 24.01 -18.34
C GLY A 178 0.93 22.71 -19.11
N PRO A 179 2.15 22.17 -19.04
CA PRO A 179 2.45 20.83 -19.56
C PRO A 179 1.81 19.75 -18.67
N LEU A 180 1.27 18.69 -19.27
CA LEU A 180 0.61 17.60 -18.54
C LEU A 180 1.60 16.63 -17.89
N VAL A 181 2.78 16.40 -18.47
CA VAL A 181 3.76 15.48 -17.90
C VAL A 181 5.16 15.97 -18.26
N ASP A 182 6.02 16.08 -17.27
CA ASP A 182 7.46 16.19 -17.46
C ASP A 182 8.02 14.78 -17.75
N LEU A 183 8.17 14.43 -19.03
CA LEU A 183 8.64 13.10 -19.45
C LEU A 183 10.01 12.76 -18.87
N GLU A 184 10.84 13.75 -18.55
CA GLU A 184 12.17 13.53 -17.95
C GLU A 184 12.04 12.95 -16.53
N LYS A 185 11.02 13.36 -15.77
CA LYS A 185 10.69 12.77 -14.46
C LYS A 185 10.12 11.35 -14.59
N VAL A 186 9.34 11.10 -15.63
CA VAL A 186 8.77 9.76 -15.89
C VAL A 186 9.87 8.76 -16.25
N TRP A 187 10.83 9.15 -17.08
CA TRP A 187 11.92 8.28 -17.50
C TRP A 187 12.93 7.98 -16.40
N SER A 188 13.21 8.94 -15.51
CA SER A 188 14.13 8.74 -14.38
C SER A 188 13.57 7.87 -13.25
N GLN A 189 12.24 7.67 -13.19
CA GLN A 189 11.54 6.88 -12.17
C GLN A 189 11.08 5.49 -12.66
N GLN A 190 11.56 5.03 -13.81
CA GLN A 190 11.17 3.72 -14.35
C GLN A 190 11.68 2.57 -13.48
N ASP A 191 10.83 2.13 -12.56
CA ASP A 191 10.81 0.75 -12.08
C ASP A 191 10.57 -0.16 -13.31
N PRO A 192 11.50 -1.05 -13.68
CA PRO A 192 11.42 -1.86 -14.91
C PRO A 192 10.17 -2.76 -15.01
N GLY A 193 9.36 -2.89 -13.95
CA GLY A 193 8.05 -3.55 -13.98
C GLY A 193 6.84 -2.66 -14.30
N ASN A 194 7.00 -1.34 -14.40
CA ASN A 194 5.91 -0.37 -14.60
C ASN A 194 5.89 0.18 -16.03
N VAL A 195 5.58 -0.67 -17.03
CA VAL A 195 5.34 -0.17 -18.39
C VAL A 195 4.00 0.58 -18.40
N PRO A 196 3.96 1.88 -18.75
CA PRO A 196 2.71 2.60 -18.92
C PRO A 196 1.83 1.87 -19.93
N HIS A 197 0.58 1.62 -19.56
CA HIS A 197 -0.42 1.26 -20.56
C HIS A 197 -0.40 2.33 -21.67
N PRO A 198 -0.47 1.97 -22.96
CA PRO A 198 -0.24 2.94 -24.04
C PRO A 198 -1.35 3.99 -24.23
N HIS A 199 -2.38 4.03 -23.38
CA HIS A 199 -3.60 4.79 -23.65
C HIS A 199 -4.02 5.66 -22.48
N LEU A 200 -3.83 6.97 -22.61
CA LEU A 200 -4.25 7.99 -21.66
C LEU A 200 -5.78 8.11 -21.73
N ARG A 201 -6.47 7.96 -20.59
CA ARG A 201 -7.94 7.98 -20.53
C ARG A 201 -8.52 8.89 -19.45
N ALA A 202 -7.71 9.35 -18.51
CA ALA A 202 -8.14 10.36 -17.56
C ALA A 202 -6.97 11.19 -17.04
N VAL A 203 -7.30 12.40 -16.59
CA VAL A 203 -6.42 13.25 -15.80
C VAL A 203 -7.11 13.52 -14.47
N ALA A 204 -6.40 13.32 -13.36
CA ALA A 204 -6.85 13.80 -12.07
C ALA A 204 -6.05 15.03 -11.65
N VAL A 205 -6.71 15.97 -10.98
CA VAL A 205 -6.09 17.19 -10.45
C VAL A 205 -6.43 17.34 -8.99
N ALA A 206 -5.46 17.72 -8.17
CA ALA A 206 -5.70 18.07 -6.78
C ALA A 206 -6.50 19.38 -6.72
N ALA A 207 -7.64 19.37 -6.05
CA ALA A 207 -8.48 20.52 -5.89
C ALA A 207 -8.81 20.75 -4.41
N ASP A 208 -8.63 21.99 -3.97
CA ASP A 208 -9.07 22.42 -2.65
C ASP A 208 -10.57 22.73 -2.68
N HIS A 209 -11.06 23.35 -3.76
CA HIS A 209 -12.47 23.62 -3.95
C HIS A 209 -12.87 23.63 -5.43
N LEU A 210 -13.85 22.81 -5.82
CA LEU A 210 -14.58 22.91 -7.08
C LEU A 210 -16.06 22.70 -6.79
N ASP A 211 -16.93 23.51 -7.37
CA ASP A 211 -18.38 23.41 -7.15
C ASP A 211 -19.09 23.55 -8.50
N GLY A 212 -19.56 22.42 -9.03
CA GLY A 212 -20.30 22.36 -10.28
C GLY A 212 -21.58 23.21 -10.29
N ALA A 213 -22.15 23.54 -9.12
CA ALA A 213 -23.30 24.44 -9.02
C ALA A 213 -22.91 25.92 -9.25
N LEU A 214 -21.66 26.29 -8.99
CA LEU A 214 -21.12 27.64 -9.26
C LEU A 214 -20.65 27.81 -10.70
N GLY A 215 -20.42 26.70 -11.40
CA GLY A 215 -20.16 26.70 -12.83
C GLY A 215 -19.34 25.50 -13.29
N ALA A 216 -19.28 25.33 -14.59
CA ALA A 216 -18.49 24.30 -15.24
C ALA A 216 -16.99 24.50 -14.99
N THR A 217 -16.30 23.42 -14.63
CA THR A 217 -14.84 23.32 -14.72
C THR A 217 -14.49 22.43 -15.89
N ARG A 218 -13.71 22.93 -16.84
CA ARG A 218 -13.39 22.21 -18.09
C ARG A 218 -11.91 21.98 -18.25
N LEU A 219 -11.52 20.74 -18.54
CA LEU A 219 -10.19 20.36 -18.98
C LEU A 219 -10.16 20.25 -20.51
N GLU A 220 -9.16 20.87 -21.11
CA GLU A 220 -8.81 20.71 -22.51
C GLU A 220 -7.36 20.22 -22.64
N LEU A 221 -7.14 19.26 -23.53
CA LEU A 221 -5.83 18.66 -23.79
C LEU A 221 -5.43 18.83 -25.25
N TRP A 222 -4.19 19.22 -25.51
CA TRP A 222 -3.58 19.25 -26.84
C TRP A 222 -2.26 18.50 -26.83
N GLU A 223 -1.91 17.93 -27.98
CA GLU A 223 -0.53 17.50 -28.23
C GLU A 223 0.37 18.74 -28.33
N GLU A 224 1.57 18.68 -27.76
CA GLU A 224 2.53 19.79 -27.81
C GLU A 224 2.90 20.10 -29.28
N GLY A 225 2.91 21.39 -29.63
CA GLY A 225 3.16 21.85 -31.01
C GLY A 225 1.95 21.79 -31.95
N ALA A 226 0.84 21.14 -31.56
CA ALA A 226 -0.37 21.14 -32.36
C ALA A 226 -1.09 22.51 -32.27
N SER A 227 -1.41 23.07 -33.44
CA SER A 227 -2.34 24.19 -33.57
C SER A 227 -3.71 23.64 -34.02
N GLY A 228 -4.79 24.06 -33.36
CA GLY A 228 -6.15 23.62 -33.67
C GLY A 228 -6.99 23.23 -32.45
N ALA A 229 -8.03 22.43 -32.71
CA ALA A 229 -8.96 21.95 -31.70
C ALA A 229 -8.26 21.04 -30.67
N PRO A 230 -8.74 21.04 -29.40
CA PRO A 230 -8.20 20.12 -28.39
C PRO A 230 -8.43 18.66 -28.79
N LEU A 231 -7.45 17.81 -28.49
CA LEU A 231 -7.58 16.36 -28.63
C LEU A 231 -8.72 15.83 -27.77
N ARG A 232 -8.84 16.36 -26.55
CA ARG A 232 -9.92 16.04 -25.62
C ARG A 232 -10.37 17.31 -24.91
N ALA A 233 -11.68 17.44 -24.78
CA ALA A 233 -12.31 18.43 -23.93
C ALA A 233 -13.32 17.70 -23.06
N VAL A 234 -13.22 17.88 -21.75
CA VAL A 234 -14.11 17.24 -20.78
C VAL A 234 -14.47 18.25 -19.70
N GLU A 235 -15.75 18.26 -19.36
CA GLU A 235 -16.30 19.11 -18.33
C GLU A 235 -16.63 18.26 -17.10
N LEU A 236 -16.31 18.78 -15.93
CA LEU A 236 -16.77 18.21 -14.68
C LEU A 236 -18.25 18.60 -14.52
N GLY A 237 -19.14 17.60 -14.52
CA GLY A 237 -20.59 17.82 -14.44
C GLY A 237 -21.02 18.58 -13.18
N ALA A 238 -22.15 19.27 -13.23
CA ALA A 238 -22.66 20.14 -12.17
C ALA A 238 -22.92 19.41 -10.83
N GLU A 239 -23.07 18.08 -10.86
CA GLU A 239 -23.26 17.20 -9.71
C GLU A 239 -21.98 16.96 -8.89
N HIS A 240 -20.83 17.41 -9.39
CA HIS A 240 -19.53 17.14 -8.79
C HIS A 240 -19.04 18.35 -7.97
N GLU A 241 -18.95 18.18 -6.66
CA GLU A 241 -18.39 19.16 -5.74
C GLU A 241 -17.16 18.57 -5.05
N VAL A 242 -15.99 19.19 -5.21
CA VAL A 242 -14.71 18.76 -4.63
C VAL A 242 -14.34 19.69 -3.48
N HIS A 243 -14.17 19.12 -2.28
CA HIS A 243 -13.63 19.83 -1.11
C HIS A 243 -12.38 19.12 -0.63
N GLY A 244 -11.21 19.61 -1.05
CA GLY A 244 -9.93 19.01 -0.70
C GLY A 244 -9.81 17.56 -1.17
N GLY A 245 -9.98 17.30 -2.48
CA GLY A 245 -9.80 15.97 -3.08
C GLY A 245 -9.20 15.97 -4.49
N TRP A 246 -9.00 14.79 -5.05
CA TRP A 246 -8.70 14.67 -6.48
C TRP A 246 -9.98 14.77 -7.31
N ALA A 247 -9.97 15.67 -8.30
CA ALA A 247 -11.03 15.80 -9.31
C ALA A 247 -10.61 15.05 -10.57
N PHE A 248 -11.47 14.18 -11.09
CA PHE A 248 -11.15 13.29 -12.21
C PHE A 248 -11.87 13.72 -13.49
N PHE A 249 -11.08 13.85 -14.55
CA PHE A 249 -11.52 14.23 -15.88
C PHE A 249 -11.28 13.04 -16.81
N SER A 250 -12.31 12.20 -16.97
CA SER A 250 -12.26 10.98 -17.80
C SER A 250 -12.70 11.27 -19.23
N PHE A 251 -12.08 10.60 -20.21
CA PHE A 251 -12.37 10.78 -21.63
C PHE A 251 -12.09 9.51 -22.45
N PRO A 252 -12.62 9.39 -23.68
CA PRO A 252 -12.27 8.28 -24.57
C PRO A 252 -10.75 8.16 -24.73
N PRO A 253 -10.16 6.96 -24.63
CA PRO A 253 -8.71 6.80 -24.60
C PRO A 253 -8.01 7.48 -25.78
N ILE A 254 -6.86 8.10 -25.54
CA ILE A 254 -5.95 8.61 -26.56
C ILE A 254 -4.96 7.48 -26.88
N ALA A 255 -5.05 6.92 -28.09
CA ALA A 255 -4.21 5.80 -28.50
C ALA A 255 -2.72 6.18 -28.56
N ASP A 256 -1.85 5.22 -28.20
CA ASP A 256 -0.38 5.35 -28.15
C ASP A 256 0.14 6.68 -27.54
N SER A 257 -0.46 7.09 -26.42
CA SER A 257 -0.18 8.35 -25.75
C SER A 257 1.13 8.38 -24.97
N ARG A 258 1.76 7.23 -24.75
CA ARG A 258 2.92 7.04 -23.86
C ARG A 258 4.18 7.80 -24.27
N TRP A 259 4.31 8.15 -25.54
CA TRP A 259 5.48 8.87 -26.09
C TRP A 259 5.18 10.33 -26.44
N LYS A 260 3.95 10.77 -26.22
CA LYS A 260 3.48 12.08 -26.62
C LYS A 260 3.58 13.06 -25.46
N ARG A 261 3.88 14.31 -25.79
CA ARG A 261 3.82 15.43 -24.84
C ARG A 261 2.49 16.15 -25.02
N TYR A 262 1.89 16.54 -23.90
CA TYR A 262 0.61 17.23 -23.90
C TYR A 262 0.69 18.53 -23.12
N ARG A 263 -0.07 19.52 -23.57
CA ARG A 263 -0.43 20.70 -22.78
C ARG A 263 -1.89 20.61 -22.36
N PHE A 264 -2.18 21.13 -21.17
CA PHE A 264 -3.52 21.24 -20.66
C PHE A 264 -3.95 22.70 -20.53
N ARG A 265 -5.26 22.92 -20.54
CA ARG A 265 -5.93 24.15 -20.11
C ARG A 265 -7.11 23.76 -19.24
N PHE A 266 -7.13 24.28 -18.02
CA PHE A 266 -8.32 24.29 -17.19
C PHE A 266 -9.00 25.65 -17.34
N SER A 267 -10.28 25.64 -17.71
CA SER A 267 -11.16 26.78 -17.58
C SER A 267 -11.98 26.58 -16.31
N LEU A 268 -11.90 27.54 -15.39
CA LEU A 268 -12.43 27.43 -14.04
C LEU A 268 -13.59 28.40 -13.81
N HIS A 269 -14.57 27.99 -13.02
CA HIS A 269 -15.62 28.90 -12.54
C HIS A 269 -15.06 29.87 -11.47
N GLU A 270 -15.82 30.92 -11.17
CA GLU A 270 -15.46 31.85 -10.09
C GLU A 270 -15.44 31.13 -8.74
N GLY A 271 -14.38 31.32 -7.96
CA GLY A 271 -14.19 30.66 -6.67
C GLY A 271 -13.54 29.27 -6.71
N ALA A 272 -13.31 28.69 -7.89
CA ALA A 272 -12.56 27.45 -8.03
C ALA A 272 -11.11 27.59 -7.52
N ARG A 273 -10.63 26.57 -6.80
CA ARG A 273 -9.30 26.52 -6.18
C ARG A 273 -8.65 25.17 -6.46
N LEU A 274 -7.65 25.17 -7.32
CA LEU A 274 -6.82 23.99 -7.56
C LEU A 274 -5.59 23.99 -6.64
N VAL A 275 -4.95 22.84 -6.47
CA VAL A 275 -3.75 22.69 -5.63
C VAL A 275 -2.56 22.33 -6.51
N GLY A 276 -1.41 22.92 -6.20
CA GLY A 276 -0.15 22.65 -6.89
C GLY A 276 1.07 22.93 -6.04
N LEU A 277 2.23 22.75 -6.67
CA LEU A 277 3.54 23.11 -6.17
C LEU A 277 4.03 24.39 -6.87
N GLU A 278 5.22 24.87 -6.52
CA GLU A 278 5.88 25.96 -7.23
C GLU A 278 6.00 25.71 -8.74
N GLN A 279 6.21 24.45 -9.15
CA GLN A 279 6.39 24.06 -10.54
C GLN A 279 5.06 23.96 -11.33
N GLY A 280 3.91 24.14 -10.68
CA GLY A 280 2.60 24.09 -11.30
C GLY A 280 1.63 23.16 -10.60
N LEU A 281 0.58 22.77 -11.34
CA LEU A 281 -0.55 22.01 -10.83
C LEU A 281 -0.16 20.60 -10.37
N SER A 282 -0.71 20.16 -9.24
CA SER A 282 -0.61 18.76 -8.80
C SER A 282 -1.60 17.91 -9.59
N LEU A 283 -1.07 17.15 -10.55
CA LEU A 283 -1.84 16.40 -11.53
C LEU A 283 -1.38 14.95 -11.63
N LYS A 284 -2.28 14.08 -12.10
CA LYS A 284 -2.01 12.67 -12.38
C LYS A 284 -2.61 12.27 -13.71
N THR A 285 -1.90 11.44 -14.45
CA THR A 285 -2.41 10.81 -15.67
C THR A 285 -2.74 9.35 -15.40
N PHE A 286 -3.85 8.90 -15.98
CA PHE A 286 -4.32 7.52 -15.86
C PHE A 286 -4.30 6.87 -17.22
N HIS A 287 -3.56 5.78 -17.31
CA HIS A 287 -3.42 5.00 -18.53
C HIS A 287 -4.05 3.63 -18.32
N GLY A 288 -4.76 3.12 -19.31
CA GLY A 288 -5.43 1.83 -19.20
C GLY A 288 -6.18 1.44 -20.47
N GLY A 289 -6.40 0.13 -20.64
CA GLY A 289 -7.20 -0.42 -21.74
C GLY A 289 -8.68 -0.33 -21.45
N GLU A 290 -9.46 -1.22 -22.08
CA GLU A 290 -10.87 -1.49 -21.78
C GLU A 290 -11.04 -2.02 -20.34
N LEU A 291 -10.79 -1.19 -19.33
CA LEU A 291 -11.41 -1.37 -18.02
C LEU A 291 -12.92 -1.16 -18.20
N PRO A 292 -13.77 -1.89 -17.45
CA PRO A 292 -15.22 -1.85 -17.59
C PRO A 292 -15.74 -0.40 -17.64
N ASP A 293 -16.86 -0.19 -18.33
CA ASP A 293 -17.53 1.09 -18.66
C ASP A 293 -17.81 2.02 -17.46
N SER A 294 -17.40 1.66 -16.25
CA SER A 294 -17.40 2.54 -15.10
C SER A 294 -16.41 3.69 -15.36
N PRO A 295 -16.90 4.94 -15.53
CA PRO A 295 -16.00 6.08 -15.64
C PRO A 295 -15.11 6.12 -14.39
N LEU A 296 -13.84 6.52 -14.53
CA LEU A 296 -12.99 6.93 -13.40
C LEU A 296 -13.49 8.26 -12.80
N ALA A 297 -14.78 8.56 -12.99
CA ALA A 297 -15.46 9.72 -12.45
C ALA A 297 -15.73 9.43 -10.97
N GLY A 298 -15.08 10.20 -10.13
CA GLY A 298 -15.19 9.99 -8.71
C GLY A 298 -14.20 10.87 -7.99
N ILE A 299 -14.74 11.87 -7.33
CA ILE A 299 -14.04 12.52 -6.24
C ILE A 299 -13.86 11.46 -5.14
N SER A 300 -12.85 11.58 -4.28
CA SER A 300 -12.71 10.74 -3.07
C SER A 300 -13.89 10.99 -2.10
N LEU A 301 -15.12 10.61 -2.44
CA LEU A 301 -16.32 10.95 -1.67
C LEU A 301 -17.12 9.73 -1.26
N GLY A 302 -17.53 9.74 0.02
CA GLY A 302 -18.93 9.53 0.37
C GLY A 302 -19.44 8.09 0.41
N GLY A 303 -18.69 7.15 0.99
CA GLY A 303 -19.22 5.80 1.28
C GLY A 303 -19.56 4.94 0.05
N VAL A 304 -19.36 5.45 -1.17
CA VAL A 304 -19.48 4.68 -2.41
C VAL A 304 -18.24 3.79 -2.54
N PRO A 305 -18.39 2.46 -2.78
CA PRO A 305 -17.27 1.61 -3.13
C PRO A 305 -16.78 1.94 -4.53
N HIS A 306 -15.48 2.14 -4.68
CA HIS A 306 -14.84 2.38 -5.97
C HIS A 306 -13.91 1.21 -6.26
N ALA A 307 -14.21 0.43 -7.29
CA ALA A 307 -13.47 -0.79 -7.61
C ALA A 307 -12.06 -0.52 -8.15
N ASP A 308 -11.79 0.72 -8.54
CA ASP A 308 -10.53 1.20 -9.09
C ASP A 308 -9.62 1.86 -8.04
N ARG A 309 -10.03 1.89 -6.76
CA ARG A 309 -9.20 2.43 -5.68
C ARG A 309 -9.23 1.60 -4.40
N ASP A 310 -8.07 1.46 -3.79
CA ASP A 310 -7.92 0.88 -2.45
C ASP A 310 -7.29 1.92 -1.51
N LEU A 311 -7.79 2.08 -0.29
CA LEU A 311 -7.01 2.70 0.78
C LEU A 311 -5.78 1.83 1.07
N VAL A 312 -4.68 2.46 1.43
CA VAL A 312 -3.48 1.75 1.88
C VAL A 312 -3.63 1.49 3.38
N PHE A 313 -3.97 0.26 3.74
CA PHE A 313 -4.20 -0.13 5.13
C PHE A 313 -3.70 -1.55 5.43
N ARG A 314 -3.65 -1.86 6.72
CA ARG A 314 -3.41 -3.20 7.27
C ARG A 314 -4.49 -3.53 8.28
N ALA A 315 -5.08 -4.72 8.18
CA ALA A 315 -5.96 -5.24 9.22
C ALA A 315 -5.23 -6.32 10.00
N TRP A 316 -5.37 -6.32 11.33
CA TRP A 316 -4.68 -7.23 12.22
C TRP A 316 -5.67 -8.06 13.02
N SER A 317 -5.54 -9.38 12.87
CA SER A 317 -6.36 -10.38 13.54
C SER A 317 -5.51 -11.20 14.52
N ALA A 318 -6.12 -12.01 15.37
CA ALA A 318 -5.44 -12.88 16.33
C ALA A 318 -5.47 -14.32 15.79
N PRO A 319 -4.51 -14.72 14.93
CA PRO A 319 -4.53 -16.07 14.39
C PRO A 319 -4.43 -17.09 15.53
N SER A 320 -5.22 -18.16 15.45
CA SER A 320 -5.06 -19.30 16.35
C SER A 320 -3.70 -20.00 16.12
N ALA A 321 -3.27 -20.86 17.05
CA ALA A 321 -2.07 -21.68 16.85
C ALA A 321 -2.16 -22.55 15.58
N ASP A 322 -3.37 -23.04 15.27
CA ASP A 322 -3.65 -23.80 14.06
C ASP A 322 -3.51 -22.93 12.80
N ASP A 323 -3.97 -21.69 12.85
CA ASP A 323 -3.82 -20.72 11.74
C ASP A 323 -2.36 -20.35 11.48
N LEU A 324 -1.57 -20.16 12.54
CA LEU A 324 -0.13 -19.91 12.44
C LEU A 324 0.59 -21.11 11.84
N THR A 325 0.23 -22.33 12.26
CA THR A 325 0.79 -23.58 11.72
C THR A 325 0.45 -23.70 10.24
N ALA A 326 -0.81 -23.44 9.85
CA ALA A 326 -1.22 -23.44 8.45
C ALA A 326 -0.49 -22.37 7.62
N LEU A 327 -0.28 -21.17 8.16
CA LEU A 327 0.47 -20.09 7.49
C LEU A 327 1.94 -20.46 7.30
N ILE A 328 2.57 -21.08 8.31
CA ILE A 328 3.95 -21.58 8.23
C ILE A 328 4.04 -22.65 7.13
N VAL A 329 3.10 -23.59 7.09
CA VAL A 329 3.03 -24.63 6.04
C VAL A 329 2.83 -24.00 4.66
N GLU A 330 1.95 -23.00 4.52
CA GLU A 330 1.69 -22.31 3.25
C GLU A 330 2.90 -21.52 2.75
N ARG A 331 3.50 -20.68 3.62
CA ARG A 331 4.60 -19.78 3.24
C ARG A 331 5.91 -20.51 3.06
N ALA A 332 6.20 -21.45 3.96
CA ALA A 332 7.47 -22.16 3.93
C ALA A 332 7.40 -23.40 3.03
N GLY A 333 6.23 -24.02 2.87
CA GLY A 333 5.95 -25.05 1.87
C GLY A 333 7.03 -26.13 1.79
N TRP A 334 7.51 -26.40 0.58
CA TRP A 334 8.58 -27.37 0.33
C TRP A 334 9.92 -27.00 0.99
N LYS A 335 10.15 -25.72 1.34
CA LYS A 335 11.39 -25.28 1.98
C LYS A 335 11.52 -25.87 3.38
N LEU A 336 10.43 -26.00 4.14
CA LEU A 336 10.47 -26.71 5.43
C LEU A 336 10.80 -28.18 5.25
N VAL A 337 10.21 -28.82 4.25
CA VAL A 337 10.49 -30.23 3.92
C VAL A 337 11.96 -30.38 3.55
N ALA A 338 12.51 -29.49 2.71
CA ALA A 338 13.92 -29.49 2.35
C ALA A 338 14.83 -29.25 3.56
N CYS A 339 14.49 -28.32 4.45
CA CYS A 339 15.22 -28.08 5.69
C CYS A 339 15.18 -29.31 6.61
N ALA A 340 14.02 -29.96 6.77
CA ALA A 340 13.86 -31.16 7.59
C ALA A 340 14.66 -32.36 7.01
N ILE A 341 14.64 -32.55 5.69
CA ILE A 341 15.46 -33.55 5.01
C ILE A 341 16.95 -33.25 5.21
N ALA A 342 17.39 -32.00 4.98
CA ALA A 342 18.77 -31.60 5.17
C ALA A 342 19.23 -31.83 6.62
N TRP A 343 18.38 -31.50 7.59
CA TRP A 343 18.65 -31.75 9.01
C TRP A 343 18.77 -33.24 9.34
N THR A 344 17.86 -34.06 8.83
CA THR A 344 17.86 -35.51 9.03
C THR A 344 19.12 -36.15 8.43
N LEU A 345 19.53 -35.72 7.23
CA LEU A 345 20.76 -36.16 6.58
C LEU A 345 22.01 -35.73 7.38
N ALA A 346 22.04 -34.49 7.87
CA ALA A 346 23.13 -34.00 8.71
C ALA A 346 23.25 -34.81 10.02
N MET A 347 22.14 -35.08 10.70
CA MET A 347 22.12 -35.92 11.90
C MET A 347 22.56 -37.36 11.62
N GLY A 348 22.12 -37.94 10.51
CA GLY A 348 22.57 -39.27 10.07
C GLY A 348 24.08 -39.33 9.82
N LEU A 349 24.66 -38.28 9.23
CA LEU A 349 26.11 -38.16 9.04
C LEU A 349 26.86 -38.07 10.38
N VAL A 350 26.39 -37.23 11.31
CA VAL A 350 26.98 -37.10 12.65
C VAL A 350 26.96 -38.43 13.38
N LEU A 351 25.83 -39.15 13.37
CA LEU A 351 25.70 -40.45 14.02
C LEU A 351 26.67 -41.48 13.41
N ARG A 352 26.77 -41.55 12.08
CA ARG A 352 27.74 -42.42 11.39
C ARG A 352 29.18 -42.11 11.78
N LEU A 353 29.54 -40.83 11.89
CA LEU A 353 30.88 -40.42 12.32
C LEU A 353 31.18 -40.83 13.76
N LEU A 354 30.20 -40.70 14.66
CA LEU A 354 30.33 -41.15 16.06
C LEU A 354 30.49 -42.67 16.16
N LEU A 355 29.70 -43.44 15.41
CA LEU A 355 29.80 -44.90 15.36
C LEU A 355 31.14 -45.36 14.78
N ALA A 356 31.60 -44.75 13.69
CA ALA A 356 32.90 -45.05 13.08
C ALA A 356 34.09 -44.72 14.01
N ARG A 357 33.93 -43.72 14.89
CA ARG A 357 34.93 -43.40 15.91
C ARG A 357 34.96 -44.46 17.02
N ARG A 358 33.79 -44.92 17.47
CA ARG A 358 33.67 -46.00 18.48
C ARG A 358 34.27 -47.31 17.99
N ALA A 359 34.01 -47.68 16.73
CA ALA A 359 34.58 -48.88 16.11
C ALA A 359 36.13 -48.84 16.05
N ARG A 360 36.71 -47.66 15.73
CA ARG A 360 38.17 -47.48 15.70
C ARG A 360 38.82 -47.49 17.09
N GLY A 361 38.11 -47.05 18.12
CA GLY A 361 38.59 -47.12 19.51
C GLY A 361 38.52 -48.53 20.13
N ALA A 362 37.81 -49.46 19.49
CA ALA A 362 37.65 -50.84 19.96
C ALA A 362 38.66 -51.82 19.34
N ALA A 363 39.58 -51.35 18.50
CA ALA A 363 40.67 -52.19 18.02
C ALA A 363 41.51 -52.63 19.23
N PRO A 364 41.63 -53.95 19.50
CA PRO A 364 42.40 -54.43 20.64
C PRO A 364 43.85 -53.94 20.49
N PRO A 365 44.50 -53.54 21.60
CA PRO A 365 45.92 -53.21 21.55
C PRO A 365 46.64 -54.44 20.99
N THR A 366 47.29 -54.28 19.84
CA THR A 366 48.17 -55.31 19.30
C THR A 366 49.17 -55.65 20.38
N ALA A 367 49.07 -56.87 20.92
CA ALA A 367 50.00 -57.38 21.93
C ALA A 367 51.41 -57.29 21.34
N GLY A 368 52.21 -56.38 21.90
CA GLY A 368 53.59 -56.18 21.50
C GLY A 368 54.41 -57.39 21.93
N SER A 369 55.12 -57.96 20.95
CA SER A 369 56.29 -58.81 21.12
C SER A 369 57.49 -58.00 21.59
#